data_AF-A0A6G1RHS7-F1
#
_entry.id   AF-A0A6G1RHS7-F1
#
_cell.length_a   1.000
_cell.length_b   1.000
_cell.length_c   1.000
_cell.angle_alpha   90.00
_cell.angle_beta   90.00
_cell.angle_gamma   90.00
#
_symmetry.space_group_name_H-M   'P 1'
#
loop_
_entity.id
_entity.type
_entity.pdbx_description
1 polymer ?
#
loop_
_entity_poly.entity_id
_entity_poly.type
_entity_poly.pdbx_seq_one_letter_code
_entity_poly.pdbx_strand_id
1 'polypeptide(L)'
;MASEDKQVGQPTGDDGGGGAGKEGNAAEGGSVLQPLNPGVPIRGIRMKFAVLTGLVEVGEVSNRDIVETVFNLLVGGQFDLEMNFIIQEGEGITCMVDLLDKCDVTCQAEVWSLFTAILKKSIRNLQACTEVGLVEQVLKRIDKADNMIADLLVDMLGVLASYNLTVRELKLFFSKLQGEKGRWPPHAGKLLSVLKHMPQKYGPDAFFNFPGKSAAAIALPPIAKWPYQNGFTFHTWLRM
;
A
#
# COMPACT_ATOMS: atom_id res chain seq x y z
N MET A 1 -11.91 10.62 -56.16
CA MET A 1 -12.97 11.53 -56.64
C MET A 1 -13.70 12.06 -55.42
N ALA A 2 -13.72 13.39 -55.26
CA ALA A 2 -14.50 14.28 -54.37
C ALA A 2 -14.39 14.04 -52.84
N SER A 3 -13.86 14.96 -51.99
CA SER A 3 -14.27 16.35 -51.68
C SER A 3 -15.72 16.39 -51.14
N GLU A 4 -16.06 16.93 -49.97
CA GLU A 4 -15.88 18.32 -49.51
C GLU A 4 -15.97 18.50 -47.98
N ASP A 5 -15.37 19.60 -47.53
CA ASP A 5 -15.43 20.27 -46.22
C ASP A 5 -16.83 20.67 -45.72
N LYS A 6 -16.98 20.77 -44.38
CA LYS A 6 -17.69 21.92 -43.80
C LYS A 6 -17.26 22.19 -42.34
N GLN A 7 -16.88 23.44 -42.10
CA GLN A 7 -16.40 24.01 -40.84
C GLN A 7 -17.43 25.04 -40.30
N VAL A 8 -17.28 25.36 -39.01
CA VAL A 8 -17.67 26.59 -38.28
C VAL A 8 -19.05 26.66 -37.60
N GLY A 9 -19.03 27.05 -36.31
CA GLY A 9 -20.15 27.67 -35.61
C GLY A 9 -20.00 27.81 -34.09
N GLN A 10 -19.22 28.80 -33.63
CA GLN A 10 -19.21 29.32 -32.25
C GLN A 10 -20.02 30.63 -32.24
N PRO A 11 -20.72 30.98 -31.13
CA PRO A 11 -20.90 32.40 -30.83
C PRO A 11 -20.56 32.77 -29.37
N THR A 12 -19.93 33.93 -29.28
CA THR A 12 -19.63 34.78 -28.12
C THR A 12 -20.79 35.69 -27.75
N GLY A 13 -20.82 36.15 -26.48
CA GLY A 13 -21.60 37.26 -25.92
C GLY A 13 -21.63 37.05 -24.40
N ASP A 14 -20.83 37.71 -23.56
CA ASP A 14 -20.67 39.16 -23.27
C ASP A 14 -21.98 39.83 -22.83
N ASP A 15 -22.08 40.07 -21.52
CA ASP A 15 -22.89 41.14 -20.93
C ASP A 15 -22.30 41.53 -19.57
N GLY A 16 -21.85 42.78 -19.48
CA GLY A 16 -21.22 43.39 -18.32
C GLY A 16 -22.20 43.99 -17.31
N GLY A 17 -21.66 44.47 -16.20
CA GLY A 17 -22.40 45.30 -15.24
C GLY A 17 -21.61 45.57 -13.96
N GLY A 18 -20.90 46.69 -13.93
CA GLY A 18 -20.10 47.14 -12.78
C GLY A 18 -20.90 47.76 -11.64
N GLY A 19 -20.21 47.98 -10.52
CA GLY A 19 -20.71 48.74 -9.38
C GLY A 19 -19.64 48.87 -8.28
N ALA A 20 -18.88 49.96 -8.32
CA ALA A 20 -17.95 50.36 -7.27
C ALA A 20 -18.69 50.99 -6.07
N GLY A 21 -18.23 50.67 -4.86
CA GLY A 21 -18.63 51.34 -3.62
C GLY A 21 -17.50 51.20 -2.59
N LYS A 22 -16.95 52.35 -2.17
CA LYS A 22 -15.75 52.51 -1.33
C LYS A 22 -16.12 52.71 0.14
N GLU A 23 -15.19 52.28 1.00
CA GLU A 23 -14.80 52.83 2.32
C GLU A 23 -15.69 52.59 3.56
N GLY A 24 -15.06 52.07 4.63
CA GLY A 24 -15.59 52.01 5.99
C GLY A 24 -14.71 51.18 6.93
N ASN A 25 -13.84 51.86 7.66
CA ASN A 25 -12.84 51.36 8.61
C ASN A 25 -13.46 51.03 9.98
N ALA A 26 -13.14 49.90 10.62
CA ALA A 26 -13.04 49.77 12.09
C ALA A 26 -12.60 48.35 12.50
N ALA A 27 -11.57 48.29 13.33
CA ALA A 27 -11.04 47.11 13.98
C ALA A 27 -11.99 46.56 15.05
N GLU A 28 -12.13 45.24 15.11
CA GLU A 28 -12.43 44.54 16.36
C GLU A 28 -11.90 43.11 16.30
N GLY A 29 -11.09 42.77 17.30
CA GLY A 29 -10.42 41.50 17.44
C GLY A 29 -11.39 40.39 17.86
N GLY A 30 -11.44 39.34 17.05
CA GLY A 30 -12.02 38.06 17.39
C GLY A 30 -11.32 37.00 16.54
N SER A 31 -10.52 36.15 17.18
CA SER A 31 -9.85 35.02 16.52
C SER A 31 -10.91 33.98 16.13
N VAL A 32 -11.54 34.19 14.96
CA VAL A 32 -12.42 33.21 14.34
C VAL A 32 -11.54 32.13 13.74
N LEU A 33 -11.61 30.93 14.31
CA LEU A 33 -11.03 29.71 13.74
C LEU A 33 -11.57 29.56 12.31
N GLN A 34 -10.72 29.80 11.31
CA GLN A 34 -11.06 29.51 9.93
C GLN A 34 -11.12 27.99 9.76
N PRO A 35 -12.24 27.42 9.31
CA PRO A 35 -12.26 26.02 8.91
C PRO A 35 -11.33 25.85 7.71
N LEU A 36 -10.37 24.94 7.84
CA LEU A 36 -9.52 24.49 6.74
C LEU A 36 -10.44 23.99 5.61
N ASN A 37 -10.55 24.77 4.54
CA ASN A 37 -11.30 24.41 3.35
C ASN A 37 -10.37 23.58 2.43
N PRO A 38 -10.54 22.26 2.27
CA PRO A 38 -9.76 21.51 1.30
C PRO A 38 -10.53 21.53 -0.03
N GLY A 39 -10.49 22.68 -0.72
CA GLY A 39 -11.05 22.86 -2.06
C GLY A 39 -10.25 22.20 -3.19
N VAL A 40 -9.36 21.26 -2.87
CA VAL A 40 -8.57 20.51 -3.86
C VAL A 40 -8.78 19.03 -3.58
N PRO A 41 -9.30 18.23 -4.54
CA PRO A 41 -9.37 16.80 -4.35
C PRO A 41 -7.96 16.28 -4.10
N ILE A 42 -7.74 15.72 -2.92
CA ILE A 42 -6.50 15.06 -2.50
C ILE A 42 -6.22 13.95 -3.52
N ARG A 43 -5.42 14.27 -4.55
CA ARG A 43 -5.13 13.36 -5.66
C ARG A 43 -3.96 12.47 -5.27
N GLY A 44 -4.24 11.18 -5.18
CA GLY A 44 -3.24 10.12 -4.97
C GLY A 44 -3.14 9.64 -3.54
N ILE A 45 -2.91 8.33 -3.38
CA ILE A 45 -2.79 7.66 -2.09
C ILE A 45 -1.70 8.29 -1.21
N ARG A 46 -0.58 8.70 -1.81
CA ARG A 46 0.53 9.38 -1.10
C ARG A 46 0.09 10.67 -0.43
N MET A 47 -0.74 11.48 -1.09
CA MET A 47 -1.22 12.74 -0.50
C MET A 47 -2.18 12.46 0.67
N LYS A 48 -3.03 11.44 0.57
CA LYS A 48 -3.93 11.03 1.67
C LYS A 48 -3.14 10.60 2.90
N PHE A 49 -2.09 9.79 2.72
CA PHE A 49 -1.19 9.41 3.81
C PHE A 49 -0.35 10.58 4.33
N ALA A 50 0.06 11.53 3.48
CA ALA A 50 0.77 12.73 3.91
C ALA A 50 -0.10 13.60 4.83
N VAL A 51 -1.39 13.76 4.52
CA VAL A 51 -2.35 14.44 5.40
C VAL A 51 -2.49 13.69 6.73
N LEU A 52 -2.71 12.38 6.70
CA LEU A 52 -2.79 11.57 7.93
C LEU A 52 -1.52 11.70 8.78
N THR A 53 -0.36 11.67 8.14
CA THR A 53 0.95 11.84 8.79
C THR A 53 1.06 13.19 9.50
N GLY A 54 0.63 14.27 8.85
CA GLY A 54 0.62 15.60 9.46
C GLY A 54 -0.30 15.66 10.68
N LEU A 55 -1.48 15.02 10.62
CA LEU A 55 -2.42 14.96 11.74
C LEU A 55 -1.89 14.14 12.92
N VAL A 56 -1.13 13.07 12.66
CA VAL A 56 -0.45 12.29 13.70
C VAL A 56 0.63 13.12 14.39
N GLU A 57 1.42 13.90 13.64
CA GLU A 57 2.49 14.73 14.21
C GLU A 57 1.97 15.85 15.12
N VAL A 58 0.78 16.39 14.84
CA VAL A 58 0.14 17.41 15.71
C VAL A 58 -0.68 16.79 16.85
N GLY A 59 -0.78 15.45 16.92
CA GLY A 59 -1.49 14.74 18.00
C GLY A 59 -3.01 14.88 17.95
N GLU A 60 -3.58 15.23 16.79
CA GLU A 60 -5.02 15.46 16.62
C GLU A 60 -5.82 14.18 16.32
N VAL A 61 -5.17 13.02 16.24
CA VAL A 61 -5.80 11.76 15.82
C VAL A 61 -5.57 10.68 16.87
N SER A 62 -6.63 9.95 17.22
CA SER A 62 -6.53 8.80 18.11
C SER A 62 -5.94 7.58 17.40
N ASN A 63 -5.30 6.67 18.15
CA ASN A 63 -4.74 5.43 17.59
C ASN A 63 -5.79 4.60 16.83
N ARG A 64 -7.03 4.57 17.34
CA ARG A 64 -8.14 3.88 16.67
C ARG A 64 -8.43 4.47 15.29
N ASP A 65 -8.51 5.80 15.20
CA ASP A 65 -8.83 6.47 13.94
C ASP A 65 -7.65 6.39 12.96
N ILE A 66 -6.40 6.34 13.45
CA ILE A 66 -5.21 6.06 12.62
C ILE A 66 -5.32 4.66 12.01
N VAL A 67 -5.55 3.64 12.83
CA VAL A 67 -5.66 2.23 12.37
C VAL A 67 -6.77 2.13 11.32
N GLU A 68 -7.97 2.63 11.64
CA GLU A 68 -9.10 2.61 10.72
C GLU A 68 -8.78 3.33 9.40
N THR A 69 -8.20 4.53 9.46
CA THR A 69 -7.87 5.31 8.26
C THR A 69 -6.81 4.62 7.41
N VAL A 70 -5.74 4.08 8.01
CA VAL A 70 -4.69 3.34 7.29
C VAL A 70 -5.30 2.21 6.48
N PHE A 71 -6.11 1.35 7.10
CA PHE A 71 -6.68 0.22 6.39
C PHE A 71 -7.71 0.63 5.35
N ASN A 72 -8.54 1.64 5.65
CA ASN A 72 -9.49 2.18 4.68
C ASN A 72 -8.78 2.69 3.41
N LEU A 73 -7.64 3.36 3.59
CA LEU A 73 -6.81 3.84 2.49
C LEU A 73 -6.19 2.70 1.68
N LEU A 74 -5.70 1.64 2.33
CA LEU A 74 -5.09 0.49 1.65
C LEU A 74 -6.09 -0.30 0.79
N VAL A 75 -7.32 -0.49 1.28
CA VAL A 75 -8.36 -1.26 0.56
C VAL A 75 -9.23 -0.39 -0.35
N GLY A 76 -9.03 0.93 -0.33
CA GLY A 76 -9.77 1.87 -1.18
C GLY A 76 -11.25 2.04 -0.79
N GLY A 77 -11.60 1.81 0.48
CA GLY A 77 -12.98 1.83 0.98
C GLY A 77 -13.06 1.52 2.48
N GLN A 78 -14.25 1.21 3.00
CA GLN A 78 -14.37 0.79 4.41
C GLN A 78 -13.73 -0.58 4.60
N PHE A 79 -12.72 -0.66 5.45
CA PHE A 79 -12.02 -1.88 5.81
C PHE A 79 -12.93 -2.80 6.62
N ASP A 80 -12.91 -4.07 6.27
CA ASP A 80 -13.54 -5.13 7.03
C ASP A 80 -12.69 -6.39 6.89
N LEU A 81 -12.38 -7.03 8.02
CA LEU A 81 -11.47 -8.17 8.05
C LEU A 81 -12.02 -9.39 7.29
N GLU A 82 -13.33 -9.48 7.08
CA GLU A 82 -14.01 -10.57 6.39
C GLU A 82 -14.43 -10.19 4.97
N MET A 83 -14.92 -8.98 4.78
CA MET A 83 -15.57 -8.55 3.53
C MET A 83 -14.67 -7.69 2.64
N ASN A 84 -13.81 -6.84 3.23
CA ASN A 84 -13.00 -5.88 2.48
C ASN A 84 -11.59 -5.71 3.05
N PHE A 85 -10.77 -6.74 2.85
CA PHE A 85 -9.38 -6.79 3.31
C PHE A 85 -8.36 -6.89 2.16
N ILE A 86 -8.80 -6.82 0.90
CA ILE A 86 -7.92 -6.91 -0.27
C ILE A 86 -7.31 -5.54 -0.54
N ILE A 87 -5.98 -5.46 -0.51
CA ILE A 87 -5.26 -4.21 -0.78
C ILE A 87 -5.47 -3.83 -2.25
N GLN A 88 -6.01 -2.63 -2.47
CA GLN A 88 -6.22 -2.05 -3.80
C GLN A 88 -5.11 -1.06 -4.15
N GLU A 89 -4.57 -0.37 -3.13
CA GLU A 89 -3.59 0.70 -3.28
C GLU A 89 -2.22 0.24 -2.77
N GLY A 90 -1.46 -0.45 -3.62
CA GLY A 90 -0.14 -1.02 -3.25
C GLY A 90 0.86 0.02 -2.74
N GLU A 91 0.95 1.20 -3.38
CA GLU A 91 1.81 2.30 -2.89
C GLU A 91 1.46 2.75 -1.47
N GLY A 92 0.20 2.56 -1.04
CA GLY A 92 -0.25 2.83 0.31
C GLY A 92 0.49 2.02 1.37
N ILE A 93 1.00 0.82 1.03
CA ILE A 93 1.81 0.00 1.95
C ILE A 93 3.09 0.73 2.33
N THR A 94 3.79 1.33 1.36
CA THR A 94 5.01 2.10 1.64
C THR A 94 4.69 3.31 2.52
N CYS A 95 3.59 4.00 2.21
CA CYS A 95 3.15 5.15 3.01
C CYS A 95 2.75 4.75 4.44
N MET A 96 2.12 3.59 4.62
CA MET A 96 1.82 3.01 5.93
C MET A 96 3.11 2.77 6.72
N VAL A 97 4.11 2.12 6.12
CA VAL A 97 5.39 1.86 6.81
C VAL A 97 6.06 3.17 7.25
N ASP A 98 6.07 4.19 6.39
CA ASP A 98 6.66 5.50 6.72
C ASP A 98 5.85 6.27 7.79
N LEU A 99 4.52 6.12 7.81
CA LEU A 99 3.66 6.66 8.86
C LEU A 99 3.97 6.01 10.22
N LEU A 100 4.14 4.68 10.25
CA LEU A 100 4.38 3.94 11.49
C LEU A 100 5.67 4.33 12.20
N ASP A 101 6.67 4.84 11.48
CA ASP A 101 7.90 5.39 12.08
C ASP A 101 7.63 6.60 13.00
N LYS A 102 6.45 7.22 12.90
CA LYS A 102 6.02 8.41 13.66
C LYS A 102 4.96 8.12 14.72
N CYS A 103 4.41 6.91 14.72
CA CYS A 103 3.38 6.51 15.66
C CYS A 103 3.98 5.99 16.97
N ASP A 104 3.21 6.04 18.05
CA ASP A 104 3.57 5.35 19.29
C ASP A 104 3.54 3.81 19.14
N VAL A 105 4.16 3.11 20.09
CA VAL A 105 4.30 1.65 20.08
C VAL A 105 2.95 0.92 20.05
N THR A 106 1.92 1.48 20.68
CA THR A 106 0.58 0.88 20.71
C THR A 106 -0.04 0.90 19.31
N CYS A 107 -0.03 2.07 18.65
CA CYS A 107 -0.53 2.21 17.29
C CYS A 107 0.25 1.34 16.30
N GLN A 108 1.59 1.32 16.39
CA GLN A 108 2.41 0.45 15.56
C GLN A 108 2.04 -1.03 15.75
N ALA A 109 1.84 -1.45 17.00
CA ALA A 109 1.49 -2.83 17.29
C ALA A 109 0.13 -3.23 16.71
N GLU A 110 -0.88 -2.38 16.84
CA GLU A 110 -2.21 -2.63 16.28
C GLU A 110 -2.18 -2.74 14.75
N VAL A 111 -1.53 -1.78 14.07
CA VAL A 111 -1.43 -1.79 12.61
C VAL A 111 -0.65 -3.01 12.13
N TRP A 112 0.51 -3.32 12.71
CA TRP A 112 1.30 -4.49 12.28
C TRP A 112 0.58 -5.82 12.54
N SER A 113 -0.15 -5.93 13.64
CA SER A 113 -0.93 -7.13 13.97
C SER A 113 -2.06 -7.35 12.97
N LEU A 114 -2.84 -6.32 12.70
CA LEU A 114 -3.96 -6.38 11.76
C LEU A 114 -3.47 -6.57 10.31
N PHE A 115 -2.36 -5.92 9.95
CA PHE A 115 -1.72 -6.08 8.65
C PHE A 115 -1.28 -7.53 8.44
N THR A 116 -0.61 -8.13 9.44
CA THR A 116 -0.21 -9.53 9.40
C THR A 116 -1.41 -10.48 9.26
N ALA A 117 -2.53 -10.18 9.92
CA ALA A 117 -3.76 -10.96 9.80
C ALA A 117 -4.31 -10.96 8.36
N ILE A 118 -4.33 -9.81 7.67
CA ILE A 118 -4.80 -9.74 6.28
C ILE A 118 -3.82 -10.37 5.29
N LEU A 119 -2.53 -10.40 5.59
CA LEU A 119 -1.52 -11.10 4.79
C LEU A 119 -1.72 -12.62 4.86
N LYS A 120 -1.93 -13.17 6.07
CA LYS A 120 -2.20 -14.60 6.29
C LYS A 120 -3.46 -15.08 5.54
N LYS A 121 -4.43 -14.19 5.28
CA LYS A 121 -5.68 -14.50 4.58
C LYS A 121 -5.63 -14.36 3.05
N SER A 122 -4.63 -13.69 2.48
CA SER A 122 -4.69 -13.24 1.07
C SER A 122 -3.35 -13.33 0.33
N ILE A 123 -3.28 -14.24 -0.64
CA ILE A 123 -2.17 -14.29 -1.61
C ILE A 123 -2.06 -12.97 -2.41
N ARG A 124 -3.18 -12.30 -2.69
CA ARG A 124 -3.18 -11.01 -3.38
C ARG A 124 -2.50 -9.92 -2.55
N ASN A 125 -2.69 -9.93 -1.23
CA ASN A 125 -2.03 -8.97 -0.35
C ASN A 125 -0.54 -9.29 -0.22
N LEU A 126 -0.17 -10.57 -0.13
CA LEU A 126 1.23 -11.00 -0.14
C LEU A 126 1.96 -10.55 -1.41
N GLN A 127 1.32 -10.72 -2.57
CA GLN A 127 1.84 -10.23 -3.85
C GLN A 127 2.02 -8.70 -3.85
N ALA A 128 1.02 -7.94 -3.38
CA ALA A 128 1.13 -6.48 -3.28
C ALA A 128 2.31 -6.06 -2.39
N CYS A 129 2.58 -6.79 -1.30
CA CYS A 129 3.75 -6.55 -0.45
C CYS A 129 5.08 -6.85 -1.15
N THR A 130 5.15 -7.90 -1.97
CA THR A 130 6.34 -8.22 -2.77
C THR A 130 6.61 -7.14 -3.81
N GLU A 131 5.58 -6.63 -4.49
CA GLU A 131 5.71 -5.60 -5.54
C GLU A 131 6.29 -4.28 -5.01
N VAL A 132 5.98 -3.93 -3.76
CA VAL A 132 6.53 -2.72 -3.09
C VAL A 132 7.81 -2.99 -2.28
N GLY A 133 8.32 -4.22 -2.31
CA GLY A 133 9.54 -4.61 -1.59
C GLY A 133 9.42 -4.47 -0.07
N LEU A 134 8.27 -4.84 0.51
CA LEU A 134 8.00 -4.68 1.96
C LEU A 134 9.05 -5.34 2.85
N VAL A 135 9.56 -6.52 2.46
CA VAL A 135 10.61 -7.22 3.21
C VAL A 135 11.85 -6.34 3.37
N GLU A 136 12.31 -5.68 2.29
CA GLU A 136 13.45 -4.78 2.39
C GLU A 136 13.17 -3.58 3.30
N GLN A 137 11.97 -3.02 3.23
CA GLN A 137 11.58 -1.86 4.04
C GLN A 137 11.59 -2.20 5.53
N VAL A 138 11.09 -3.38 5.91
CA VAL A 138 11.05 -3.85 7.30
C VAL A 138 12.43 -4.23 7.80
N LEU A 139 13.23 -4.97 7.01
CA LEU A 139 14.59 -5.34 7.41
C LEU A 139 15.49 -4.13 7.64
N LYS A 140 15.27 -3.02 6.92
CA LYS A 140 16.01 -1.76 7.17
C LYS A 140 15.66 -1.09 8.50
N ARG A 141 14.49 -1.41 9.08
CA ARG A 141 13.97 -0.79 10.31
C ARG A 141 14.14 -1.66 11.55
N ILE A 142 14.28 -2.97 11.38
CA ILE A 142 14.24 -3.93 12.49
C ILE A 142 15.26 -3.64 13.59
N ASP A 143 16.48 -3.20 13.24
CA ASP A 143 17.54 -2.92 14.22
C ASP A 143 17.18 -1.78 15.20
N LYS A 144 16.24 -0.91 14.80
CA LYS A 144 15.76 0.24 15.60
C LYS A 144 14.42 -0.04 16.29
N ALA A 145 13.77 -1.16 15.96
CA ALA A 145 12.46 -1.48 16.50
C ALA A 145 12.56 -1.83 17.98
N ASP A 146 11.56 -1.42 18.76
CA ASP A 146 11.38 -1.91 20.12
C ASP A 146 11.17 -3.44 20.12
N ASN A 147 11.47 -4.09 21.24
CA ASN A 147 11.34 -5.54 21.38
C ASN A 147 9.95 -6.06 20.98
N MET A 148 8.87 -5.38 21.37
CA MET A 148 7.50 -5.77 21.03
C MET A 148 7.23 -5.64 19.52
N ILE A 149 7.62 -4.52 18.92
CA ILE A 149 7.44 -4.29 17.49
C ILE A 149 8.28 -5.27 16.67
N ALA A 150 9.50 -5.57 17.12
CA ALA A 150 10.36 -6.56 16.48
C ALA A 150 9.71 -7.96 16.44
N ASP A 151 8.97 -8.37 17.48
CA ASP A 151 8.25 -9.65 17.47
C ASP A 151 7.15 -9.67 16.40
N LEU A 152 6.40 -8.57 16.26
CA LEU A 152 5.36 -8.44 15.22
C LEU A 152 5.94 -8.40 13.81
N LEU A 153 7.03 -7.66 13.62
CA LEU A 153 7.75 -7.61 12.34
C LEU A 153 8.31 -8.98 11.97
N VAL A 154 8.81 -9.76 12.94
CA VAL A 154 9.33 -11.11 12.72
C VAL A 154 8.21 -12.09 12.34
N ASP A 155 7.04 -12.04 13.00
CA ASP A 155 5.87 -12.84 12.58
C ASP A 155 5.45 -12.50 11.14
N MET A 156 5.33 -11.21 10.83
CA MET A 156 4.97 -10.72 9.50
C MET A 156 5.99 -11.14 8.43
N LEU A 157 7.29 -10.99 8.71
CA LEU A 157 8.36 -11.46 7.84
C LEU A 157 8.30 -12.98 7.65
N GLY A 158 7.89 -13.76 8.66
CA GLY A 158 7.63 -15.19 8.55
C GLY A 158 6.57 -15.52 7.50
N VAL A 159 5.48 -14.76 7.47
CA VAL A 159 4.40 -14.90 6.48
C VAL A 159 4.89 -14.55 5.07
N LEU A 160 5.62 -13.44 4.90
CA LEU A 160 6.16 -13.06 3.59
C LEU A 160 7.20 -14.08 3.11
N ALA A 161 8.05 -14.56 4.02
CA ALA A 161 9.13 -15.49 3.71
C ALA A 161 8.65 -16.88 3.27
N SER A 162 7.51 -17.34 3.80
CA SER A 162 6.86 -18.58 3.34
C SER A 162 6.17 -18.43 1.98
N TYR A 163 5.85 -17.19 1.58
CA TYR A 163 5.29 -16.90 0.27
C TYR A 163 6.37 -16.75 -0.80
N ASN A 164 7.21 -15.71 -0.70
CA ASN A 164 8.23 -15.41 -1.69
C ASN A 164 9.33 -14.50 -1.11
N LEU A 165 10.58 -14.81 -1.45
CA LEU A 165 11.74 -13.94 -1.21
C LEU A 165 12.61 -13.88 -2.44
N THR A 166 12.89 -12.66 -2.87
CA THR A 166 13.89 -12.42 -3.91
C THR A 166 15.29 -12.68 -3.37
N VAL A 167 16.24 -12.92 -4.28
CA VAL A 167 17.66 -13.07 -3.92
C VAL A 167 18.20 -11.83 -3.20
N ARG A 168 17.70 -10.63 -3.55
CA ARG A 168 18.10 -9.37 -2.91
C ARG A 168 17.62 -9.29 -1.47
N GLU A 169 16.34 -9.60 -1.23
CA GLU A 169 15.78 -9.64 0.13
C GLU A 169 16.46 -10.70 0.98
N LEU A 170 16.75 -11.88 0.42
CA LEU A 170 17.44 -12.95 1.13
C LEU A 170 18.87 -12.52 1.53
N LYS A 171 19.61 -11.88 0.62
CA LYS A 171 20.94 -11.33 0.95
C LYS A 171 20.85 -10.27 2.04
N LEU A 172 19.87 -9.36 1.96
CA LEU A 172 19.65 -8.35 2.99
C LEU A 172 19.30 -8.99 4.33
N PHE A 173 18.45 -10.01 4.34
CA PHE A 173 18.07 -10.75 5.54
C PHE A 173 19.29 -11.36 6.21
N PHE A 174 20.15 -12.07 5.46
CA PHE A 174 21.38 -12.62 6.03
C PHE A 174 22.36 -11.55 6.51
N SER A 175 22.39 -10.38 5.87
CA SER A 175 23.21 -9.26 6.37
C SER A 175 22.77 -8.79 7.76
N LYS A 176 21.49 -8.93 8.11
CA LYS A 176 20.95 -8.62 9.44
C LYS A 176 21.23 -9.71 10.48
N LEU A 177 21.71 -10.87 10.05
CA LEU A 177 22.16 -11.95 10.95
C LEU A 177 23.68 -11.95 11.13
N GLN A 178 24.42 -11.18 10.33
CA GLN A 178 25.86 -11.15 10.38
C GLN A 178 26.32 -10.34 11.59
N GLY A 179 27.01 -11.01 12.52
CA GLY A 179 27.61 -10.35 13.67
C GLY A 179 28.81 -9.48 13.29
N GLU A 180 28.90 -8.31 13.89
CA GLU A 180 30.09 -7.46 13.83
C GLU A 180 30.85 -7.53 15.16
N LYS A 181 32.18 -7.66 15.10
CA LYS A 181 33.06 -7.70 16.29
C LYS A 181 32.64 -8.75 17.33
N GLY A 182 32.13 -9.90 16.87
CA GLY A 182 31.68 -10.99 17.73
C GLY A 182 30.35 -10.76 18.45
N ARG A 183 29.60 -9.71 18.09
CA ARG A 183 28.27 -9.45 18.64
C ARG A 183 27.22 -9.54 17.56
N TRP A 184 26.10 -10.17 17.90
CA TRP A 184 24.94 -10.25 17.01
C TRP A 184 24.21 -8.91 16.98
N PRO A 185 23.65 -8.50 15.82
CA PRO A 185 22.80 -7.31 15.75
C PRO A 185 21.57 -7.44 16.65
N PRO A 186 20.93 -6.33 17.04
CA PRO A 186 19.64 -6.36 17.73
C PRO A 186 18.65 -7.25 16.98
N HIS A 187 17.88 -8.03 17.73
CA HIS A 187 16.83 -8.94 17.20
C HIS A 187 17.29 -10.02 16.22
N ALA A 188 18.59 -10.18 15.94
CA ALA A 188 19.08 -11.20 15.03
C ALA A 188 18.69 -12.63 15.47
N GLY A 189 18.65 -12.89 16.78
CA GLY A 189 18.12 -14.16 17.33
C GLY A 189 16.64 -14.38 17.01
N LYS A 190 15.82 -13.31 17.00
CA LYS A 190 14.41 -13.38 16.59
C LYS A 190 14.28 -13.62 15.09
N LEU A 191 15.09 -12.93 14.28
CA LEU A 191 15.13 -13.10 12.83
C LEU A 191 15.43 -14.55 12.42
N LEU A 192 16.29 -15.28 13.14
CA LEU A 192 16.51 -16.70 12.87
C LEU A 192 15.23 -17.54 12.86
N SER A 193 14.19 -17.15 13.61
CA SER A 193 12.91 -17.85 13.60
C SER A 193 12.17 -17.76 12.25
N VAL A 194 12.41 -16.71 11.46
CA VAL A 194 11.84 -16.53 10.10
C VAL A 194 12.36 -17.63 9.17
N LEU A 195 13.61 -18.09 9.34
CA LEU A 195 14.19 -19.17 8.52
C LEU A 195 13.38 -20.47 8.58
N LYS A 196 12.66 -20.71 9.69
CA LYS A 196 11.80 -21.90 9.84
C LYS A 196 10.58 -21.86 8.91
N HIS A 197 10.16 -20.66 8.49
CA HIS A 197 8.98 -20.45 7.64
C HIS A 197 9.31 -20.50 6.15
N MET A 198 10.54 -20.15 5.76
CA MET A 198 11.00 -20.17 4.36
C MET A 198 10.79 -21.51 3.62
N PRO A 199 11.07 -22.69 4.21
CA PRO A 199 10.83 -23.97 3.52
C PRO A 199 9.34 -24.38 3.53
N GLN A 200 8.51 -23.75 4.36
CA GLN A 200 7.08 -24.05 4.48
C GLN A 200 6.28 -23.28 3.43
N LYS A 201 6.60 -23.48 2.15
CA LYS A 201 5.86 -22.82 1.08
C LYS A 201 4.43 -23.36 1.02
N TYR A 202 3.47 -22.47 1.25
CA TYR A 202 2.05 -22.77 1.16
C TYR A 202 1.49 -22.23 -0.16
N GLY A 203 1.04 -23.14 -1.03
CA GLY A 203 0.39 -22.80 -2.30
C GLY A 203 1.04 -23.47 -3.50
N PRO A 204 0.45 -23.28 -4.69
CA PRO A 204 1.00 -23.83 -5.94
C PRO A 204 2.28 -23.09 -6.35
N ASP A 205 3.22 -23.81 -6.98
CA ASP A 205 4.47 -23.23 -7.50
C ASP A 205 4.25 -22.16 -8.59
N ALA A 206 3.12 -22.24 -9.30
CA ALA A 206 2.68 -21.26 -10.28
C ALA A 206 1.16 -21.05 -10.16
N PHE A 207 0.71 -19.80 -10.21
CA PHE A 207 -0.69 -19.43 -10.20
C PHE A 207 -0.96 -18.25 -11.13
N PHE A 208 -2.19 -18.16 -11.62
CA PHE A 208 -2.70 -16.97 -12.29
C PHE A 208 -3.63 -16.25 -11.34
N ASN A 209 -3.37 -14.97 -11.10
CA ASN A 209 -4.22 -14.13 -10.26
C ASN A 209 -5.11 -13.26 -11.14
N PHE A 210 -6.42 -13.45 -11.05
CA PHE A 210 -7.38 -12.64 -11.78
C PHE A 210 -7.83 -11.48 -10.89
N PRO A 211 -7.76 -10.22 -11.36
CA PRO A 211 -8.10 -9.04 -10.55
C PRO A 211 -9.60 -8.94 -10.22
N GLY A 212 -10.45 -9.85 -10.70
CA GLY A 212 -11.90 -9.81 -10.51
C GLY A 212 -12.61 -8.67 -11.25
N LYS A 213 -11.88 -7.95 -12.12
CA LYS A 213 -12.42 -6.90 -12.99
C LYS A 213 -12.97 -7.51 -14.28
N SER A 214 -13.95 -6.85 -14.89
CA SER A 214 -14.45 -7.21 -16.21
C SER A 214 -13.30 -7.37 -17.21
N ALA A 215 -13.39 -8.40 -18.06
CA ALA A 215 -12.39 -8.76 -19.07
C ALA A 215 -11.02 -9.27 -18.55
N ALA A 216 -10.92 -9.72 -17.30
CA ALA A 216 -9.76 -10.47 -16.84
C ALA A 216 -9.67 -11.83 -17.57
N ALA A 217 -8.65 -12.02 -18.41
CA ALA A 217 -8.47 -13.21 -19.24
C ALA A 217 -6.99 -13.59 -19.37
N ILE A 218 -6.72 -14.86 -19.64
CA ILE A 218 -5.40 -15.31 -20.10
C ILE A 218 -5.40 -15.21 -21.62
N ALA A 219 -4.64 -14.25 -22.15
CA ALA A 219 -4.45 -14.10 -23.59
C ALA A 219 -3.17 -14.82 -24.01
N LEU A 220 -3.30 -15.74 -24.96
CA LEU A 220 -2.14 -16.29 -25.66
C LEU A 220 -1.79 -15.37 -26.83
N PRO A 221 -0.52 -15.00 -27.04
CA PRO A 221 -0.11 -14.29 -28.23
C PRO A 221 -0.56 -15.05 -29.50
N PRO A 222 -0.83 -14.37 -30.62
CA PRO A 222 -1.11 -15.05 -31.88
C PRO A 222 0.10 -15.92 -32.27
N ILE A 223 -0.07 -17.24 -32.26
CA ILE A 223 0.98 -18.19 -32.62
C ILE A 223 0.67 -18.71 -34.04
N ALA A 224 1.51 -18.34 -34.99
CA ALA A 224 1.33 -18.68 -36.40
C ALA A 224 1.49 -20.18 -36.69
N LYS A 225 2.35 -20.88 -35.92
CA LYS A 225 2.54 -22.33 -35.99
C LYS A 225 3.12 -22.84 -34.67
N TRP A 226 2.57 -23.92 -34.15
CA TRP A 226 3.08 -24.55 -32.93
C TRP A 226 4.39 -25.29 -33.20
N PRO A 227 5.40 -25.18 -32.32
CA PRO A 227 6.75 -25.64 -32.62
C PRO A 227 6.89 -27.17 -32.65
N TYR A 228 6.02 -27.93 -31.97
CA TYR A 228 6.18 -29.39 -31.88
C TYR A 228 4.88 -30.23 -31.93
N GLN A 229 3.72 -29.72 -31.50
CA GLN A 229 2.42 -30.44 -31.55
C GLN A 229 1.25 -29.52 -31.91
N ASN A 230 0.16 -30.09 -32.44
CA ASN A 230 -1.04 -29.38 -32.92
C ASN A 230 -1.97 -28.85 -31.80
N GLY A 231 -1.42 -28.34 -30.70
CA GLY A 231 -2.21 -27.74 -29.62
C GLY A 231 -1.52 -27.77 -28.27
N PHE A 232 -2.19 -27.20 -27.27
CA PHE A 232 -1.82 -27.32 -25.86
C PHE A 232 -3.01 -27.85 -25.07
N THR A 233 -2.71 -28.65 -24.06
CA THR A 233 -3.63 -28.94 -22.97
C THR A 233 -2.99 -28.38 -21.72
N PHE A 234 -3.72 -27.57 -20.96
CA PHE A 234 -3.32 -27.23 -19.60
C PHE A 234 -4.41 -27.69 -18.64
N HIS A 235 -3.98 -28.08 -17.46
CA HIS A 235 -4.84 -28.39 -16.33
C HIS A 235 -4.54 -27.35 -15.25
N THR A 236 -5.57 -26.83 -14.61
CA THR A 236 -5.42 -25.90 -13.49
C THR A 236 -6.50 -26.18 -12.46
N TRP A 237 -6.18 -25.88 -11.21
CA TRP A 237 -7.16 -25.85 -10.14
C TRP A 237 -7.71 -24.43 -10.03
N LEU A 238 -9.03 -24.31 -9.92
CA LEU A 238 -9.69 -23.02 -9.65
C LEU A 238 -9.90 -22.88 -8.15
N ARG A 239 -9.43 -21.77 -7.60
CA ARG A 239 -9.73 -21.35 -6.24
C ARG A 239 -10.58 -20.10 -6.33
N MET A 240 -11.86 -20.22 -5.97
CA MET A 240 -12.83 -19.12 -5.87
C MET A 240 -12.90 -18.60 -4.45
#